data_AF-A0A969MSR8-F1
#
_entry.id   AF-A0A969MSR8-F1
#
_cell.length_a   1.000
_cell.length_b   1.000
_cell.length_c   1.000
_cell.angle_alpha   90.00
_cell.angle_beta   90.00
_cell.angle_gamma   90.00
#
_symmetry.space_group_name_H-M   'P 1'
#
loop_
_entity.id
_entity.type
_entity.pdbx_description
1 polymer ?
#
loop_
_entity_poly.entity_id
_entity_poly.type
_entity_poly.pdbx_seq_one_letter_code
_entity_poly.pdbx_strand_id
1 'polypeptide(L)' 'MMQNLSQMTNAELKRFLSQNRNNEEAFRAALGVLMDRRDPTTQQPYPFDLENPQIQVEALLREKLGQSENQA' A
#
# COMPACT_ATOMS: atom_id res chain seq x y z
N MET A 1 -8.32 4.15 20.01
CA MET A 1 -6.99 3.57 20.26
C MET A 1 -6.42 3.09 18.92
N MET A 2 -5.73 3.95 18.18
CA MET A 2 -4.89 3.50 17.07
C MET A 2 -3.80 2.64 17.71
N GLN A 3 -3.86 1.33 17.52
CA GLN A 3 -2.77 0.43 17.88
C GLN A 3 -1.48 1.02 17.32
N ASN A 4 -0.34 0.90 18.01
CA ASN A 4 0.94 1.42 17.54
C ASN A 4 1.36 0.72 16.23
N LEU A 5 0.78 1.13 15.10
CA LEU A 5 1.02 0.57 13.77
C LEU A 5 2.51 0.65 13.44
N SER A 6 3.17 1.71 13.92
CA SER A 6 4.61 1.93 13.82
C SER A 6 5.47 0.88 14.53
N GLN A 7 4.92 0.12 15.49
CA GLN A 7 5.63 -0.96 16.21
C GLN A 7 5.34 -2.35 15.63
N MET A 8 4.29 -2.50 14.81
CA MET A 8 3.93 -3.79 14.20
C MET A 8 4.95 -4.20 13.13
N THR A 9 5.20 -5.49 12.98
CA THR A 9 6.01 -6.01 11.86
C THR A 9 5.27 -5.88 10.52
N ASN A 10 6.00 -5.99 9.40
CA ASN A 10 5.37 -5.94 8.07
C ASN A 10 4.33 -7.06 7.87
N ALA A 11 4.50 -8.22 8.51
CA ALA A 11 3.52 -9.32 8.45
C ALA A 11 2.23 -8.96 9.23
N GLU A 12 2.38 -8.34 10.39
CA GLU A 12 1.26 -7.88 11.21
C GLU A 12 0.50 -6.72 10.54
N LEU A 13 1.19 -5.77 9.94
CA LEU A 13 0.56 -4.70 9.15
C LEU A 13 -0.24 -5.25 7.98
N LYS A 14 0.27 -6.25 7.24
CA LYS A 14 -0.47 -6.91 6.16
C LYS A 14 -1.71 -7.66 6.66
N ARG A 15 -1.63 -8.31 7.83
CA ARG A 15 -2.80 -8.92 8.49
C ARG A 15 -3.82 -7.88 8.93
N PHE A 16 -3.35 -6.77 9.52
CA PHE A 16 -4.19 -5.67 9.95
C PHE A 16 -4.94 -5.02 8.77
N LEU A 17 -4.24 -4.77 7.66
CA LEU A 17 -4.84 -4.31 6.40
C LEU A 17 -5.90 -5.28 5.88
N SER A 18 -5.66 -6.59 5.98
CA SER A 18 -6.62 -7.61 5.56
C SER A 18 -7.86 -7.70 6.44
N GLN A 19 -7.72 -7.44 7.75
CA GLN A 19 -8.84 -7.41 8.69
C GLN A 19 -9.64 -6.10 8.60
N ASN A 20 -8.99 -4.99 8.26
CA ASN A 20 -9.57 -3.65 8.23
C ASN A 20 -9.86 -3.16 6.80
N ARG A 21 -10.10 -4.06 5.83
CA ARG A 21 -10.37 -3.69 4.43
C ARG A 21 -11.51 -2.70 4.25
N ASN A 22 -12.53 -2.79 5.11
CA ASN A 22 -13.71 -1.93 5.06
C ASN A 22 -13.61 -0.69 5.97
N ASN A 23 -12.53 -0.56 6.74
CA ASN A 23 -12.29 0.61 7.59
C ASN A 23 -11.23 1.48 6.92
N GLU A 24 -11.68 2.49 6.19
CA GLU A 24 -10.81 3.36 5.40
C GLU A 24 -9.71 4.02 6.26
N GLU A 25 -10.07 4.54 7.44
CA GLU A 25 -9.12 5.22 8.33
C GLU A 25 -8.02 4.27 8.82
N ALA A 26 -8.41 3.09 9.32
CA ALA A 26 -7.48 2.07 9.79
C ALA A 26 -6.61 1.52 8.64
N PHE A 27 -7.20 1.34 7.46
CA PHE A 27 -6.49 0.87 6.28
C PHE A 27 -5.46 1.88 5.79
N ARG A 28 -5.84 3.16 5.66
CA ARG A 28 -4.94 4.24 5.23
C ARG A 28 -3.76 4.38 6.19
N ALA A 29 -4.03 4.39 7.50
CA ALA A 29 -2.99 4.51 8.52
C ALA A 29 -1.97 3.35 8.46
N ALA A 30 -2.45 2.11 8.35
CA ALA A 30 -1.56 0.94 8.26
C ALA A 30 -0.80 0.88 6.93
N LEU A 31 -1.42 1.32 5.83
CA LEU A 31 -0.77 1.39 4.52
C LEU A 31 0.33 2.46 4.52
N GLY A 32 0.09 3.62 5.13
CA GLY A 32 1.08 4.70 5.26
C GLY A 32 2.35 4.21 5.95
N VAL A 33 2.21 3.53 7.10
CA VAL A 33 3.36 2.94 7.81
C VAL A 33 4.09 1.88 6.96
N LEU A 34 3.35 1.08 6.19
CA LEU A 34 3.96 0.07 5.32
C LEU A 34 4.76 0.71 4.16
N MET A 35 4.29 1.84 3.61
CA MET A 35 4.94 2.54 2.51
C MET A 35 6.11 3.41 2.99
N ASP A 36 6.03 4.01 4.18
CA ASP A 36 7.11 4.79 4.81
C ASP A 36 8.36 3.94 5.10
N ARG A 37 8.15 2.66 5.43
CA ARG A 37 9.24 1.70 5.64
C ARG A 37 9.88 1.15 4.37
N ARG A 38 9.34 1.47 3.18
CA ARG A 38 9.93 0.99 1.93
C ARG A 38 11.17 1.80 1.59
N ASP A 39 12.03 1.17 0.81
CA ASP A 39 13.24 1.80 0.33
C ASP A 39 12.88 3.05 -0.51
N PRO A 40 13.50 4.22 -0.23
CA PRO A 40 13.20 5.48 -0.91
C PRO A 40 13.46 5.42 -2.42
N THR A 41 14.32 4.51 -2.90
CA THR A 41 14.60 4.32 -4.32
C THR A 41 13.48 3.57 -5.07
N THR A 42 12.60 2.90 -4.34
CA THR A 42 11.44 2.17 -4.88
C THR A 42 10.11 2.74 -4.40
N GLN A 43 10.15 3.91 -3.78
CA GLN A 43 9.01 4.53 -3.14
C GLN A 43 8.03 5.02 -4.21
N GLN A 44 6.88 4.36 -4.26
CA GLN A 44 5.76 4.79 -5.08
C GLN A 44 5.02 5.91 -4.35
N PRO A 45 4.47 6.90 -5.08
CA PRO A 45 3.68 7.96 -4.49
C PRO A 45 2.51 7.36 -3.71
N TYR A 46 2.17 7.97 -2.57
CA TYR A 46 1.10 7.47 -1.72
C TYR A 46 -0.22 7.51 -2.50
N PRO A 47 -0.94 6.39 -2.63
CA PRO A 47 -2.02 6.26 -3.59
C PRO A 47 -3.21 7.18 -3.29
N PHE A 48 -3.36 7.69 -2.07
CA PHE A 48 -4.44 8.61 -1.70
C PHE A 48 -4.08 10.09 -1.88
N ASP A 49 -2.80 10.43 -2.10
CA ASP A 49 -2.36 11.80 -2.40
C ASP A 49 -2.34 12.08 -3.91
N LEU A 50 -2.68 11.08 -4.74
CA LEU A 50 -2.77 11.20 -6.18
C LEU A 50 -4.03 11.97 -6.58
N GLU A 51 -3.94 12.86 -7.57
CA GLU A 51 -5.09 13.65 -8.07
C GLU A 51 -6.24 12.77 -8.58
N ASN A 52 -5.93 11.61 -9.14
CA ASN A 52 -6.89 10.60 -9.61
C ASN A 52 -6.43 9.22 -9.12
N PRO A 53 -6.69 8.89 -7.85
CA PRO A 53 -6.10 7.73 -7.19
C PRO A 53 -6.51 6.42 -7.87
N GLN A 54 -7.73 6.35 -8.36
CA GLN A 54 -8.26 5.15 -9.01
C GLN A 54 -7.56 4.85 -10.35
N ILE A 55 -7.39 5.87 -11.21
CA ILE A 55 -6.76 5.71 -12.53
C ILE A 55 -5.27 5.42 -12.39
N GLN A 56 -4.58 6.14 -11.51
CA GLN A 56 -3.13 6.00 -11.37
C GLN A 56 -2.74 4.68 -10.68
N VAL A 57 -3.51 4.23 -9.68
CA VAL A 57 -3.29 2.92 -9.06
C VAL A 57 -3.59 1.80 -10.05
N GLU A 58 -4.65 1.93 -10.86
CA GLU A 58 -4.96 0.93 -11.89
C GLU A 58 -3.86 0.86 -12.95
N ALA A 59 -3.37 2.00 -13.45
CA ALA A 59 -2.28 2.05 -14.41
C ALA A 59 -1.00 1.39 -13.85
N LEU A 60 -0.66 1.69 -12.60
CA LEU A 60 0.48 1.09 -11.91
C LEU A 60 0.33 -0.43 -11.73
N LEU A 61 -0.88 -0.88 -11.36
CA LEU A 61 -1.18 -2.30 -11.22
C LEU A 61 -1.06 -3.01 -12.57
N ARG A 62 -1.62 -2.43 -13.63
CA ARG A 62 -1.52 -2.94 -15.01
C ARG A 62 -0.08 -3.01 -15.50
N GLU A 63 0.73 -1.99 -15.24
CA GLU A 63 2.16 -1.98 -15.59
C GLU A 63 2.91 -3.15 -14.92
N LYS A 64 2.69 -3.37 -13.62
CA LYS A 64 3.30 -4.49 -12.88
C LYS A 64 2.82 -5.86 -13.35
N LEU A 65 1.54 -5.99 -13.71
CA LEU A 65 0.98 -7.22 -14.28
C LEU A 65 1.52 -7.51 -15.69
N GLY A 66 1.59 -6.50 -16.56
CA GLY A 66 2.13 -6.66 -17.92
C GLY A 66 3.64 -6.98 -17.95
N GLN A 67 4.40 -6.58 -16.93
CA GLN A 67 5.79 -7.00 -16.75
C GLN A 67 5.92 -8.50 -16.40
N SER A 68 4.87 -9.11 -15.82
CA SER A 68 4.87 -10.53 -15.44
C SER A 68 4.64 -11.48 -16.63
N GLU A 69 4.13 -10.99 -17.76
CA GLU A 69 3.93 -11.78 -18.99
C GLU A 69 5.16 -11.84 -19.91
N ASN A 70 6.18 -11.01 -19.69
CA ASN A 70 7.41 -10.97 -20.51
C ASN A 70 8.64 -11.65 -19.87
N GLN A 71 8.43 -12.47 -18.83
CA GLN A 71 9.48 -13.31 -18.20
C GLN A 71 9.14 -14.81 -18.27
N ALA A 72 8.70 -15.28 -19.43
CA ALA A 72 8.53 -16.72 -19.73
C ALA A 72 9.54 -17.16 -20.80
#